data_AF-A0A197JQ96-F1
#
_entry.id   AF-A0A197JQ96-F1
#
_cell.length_a   1.000
_cell.length_b   1.000
_cell.length_c   1.000
_cell.angle_alpha   90.00
_cell.angle_beta   90.00
_cell.angle_gamma   90.00
#
_symmetry.space_group_name_H-M   'P 1'
#
loop_
_entity.id
_entity.type
_entity.pdbx_description
1 polymer ?
#
loop_
_entity_poly.entity_id
_entity_poly.type
_entity_poly.pdbx_seq_one_letter_code
_entity_poly.pdbx_strand_id
1 'polypeptide(L)'
;MQKNEIVSRIKLAYRDIEALEKKEKIYLDLLQRPSNNRSEETVFNATLDMQPYRRALFEVRKRIFEHALEHHNLINSLRTIDEGLAKSSNFVFAHMMLKRMEQLQREVNEYDSQEGAVVERNKDHADKNRELIAKIKSVYDAPEPRPKSRFWKRK
;
A
#
# COMPACT_ATOMS: atom_id res chain seq x y z
N MET A 1 24.80 -32.43 -4.66
CA MET A 1 24.94 -31.27 -3.75
C MET A 1 23.80 -30.26 -3.93
N GLN A 2 23.49 -29.81 -5.16
CA GLN A 2 22.40 -28.87 -5.46
C GLN A 2 20.99 -29.25 -4.95
N LYS A 3 20.61 -30.54 -4.98
CA LYS A 3 19.28 -30.99 -4.55
C LYS A 3 18.97 -30.68 -3.07
N ASN A 4 19.93 -30.92 -2.17
CA ASN A 4 19.76 -30.67 -0.73
C ASN A 4 19.69 -29.18 -0.41
N GLU A 5 20.36 -28.35 -1.21
CA GLU A 5 20.33 -26.90 -1.11
C GLU A 5 18.96 -26.35 -1.51
N ILE A 6 18.40 -26.81 -2.64
CA ILE A 6 17.06 -26.43 -3.10
C ILE A 6 16.01 -26.79 -2.04
N VAL A 7 16.05 -28.01 -1.51
CA VAL A 7 15.11 -28.44 -0.46
C VAL A 7 15.23 -27.60 0.81
N SER A 8 16.45 -27.23 1.20
CA SER A 8 16.68 -26.36 2.36
C SER A 8 16.10 -24.96 2.14
N ARG A 9 16.27 -24.39 0.95
CA ARG A 9 15.69 -23.08 0.59
C ARG A 9 14.18 -23.11 0.50
N ILE A 10 13.58 -24.19 -0.02
CA ILE A 10 12.12 -24.40 -0.02
C ILE A 10 11.58 -24.34 1.42
N LYS A 11 12.23 -25.08 2.35
CA LYS A 11 11.83 -25.07 3.76
C LYS A 11 11.98 -23.71 4.43
N LEU A 12 13.01 -22.95 4.06
CA LEU A 12 13.24 -21.61 4.60
C LEU A 12 12.16 -20.63 4.11
N ALA A 13 11.92 -20.57 2.80
CA ALA A 13 10.89 -19.73 2.21
C ALA A 13 9.49 -20.06 2.78
N TYR A 14 9.18 -21.35 3.00
CA TYR A 14 7.95 -21.77 3.67
C TYR A 14 7.80 -21.18 5.07
N ARG A 15 8.84 -21.28 5.91
CA ARG A 15 8.82 -20.74 7.28
C ARG A 15 8.69 -19.22 7.30
N ASP A 16 9.35 -18.54 6.38
CA ASP A 16 9.28 -17.09 6.27
C ASP A 16 7.87 -16.64 5.88
N ILE A 17 7.22 -17.35 4.94
CA ILE A 17 5.81 -17.12 4.59
C ILE A 17 4.91 -17.30 5.81
N GLU A 18 5.01 -18.41 6.54
CA GLU A 18 4.19 -18.64 7.75
C GLU A 18 4.38 -17.54 8.81
N ALA A 19 5.62 -17.07 8.99
CA ALA A 19 5.92 -16.00 9.93
C ALA A 19 5.32 -14.65 9.48
N LEU A 20 5.35 -14.38 8.17
CA LEU A 20 4.76 -13.18 7.58
C LEU A 20 3.23 -13.23 7.60
N GLU A 21 2.59 -14.37 7.34
CA GLU A 21 1.14 -14.53 7.43
C GLU A 21 0.62 -14.28 8.85
N LYS A 22 1.37 -14.71 9.88
CA LYS A 22 1.06 -14.36 11.28
C LYS A 22 1.10 -12.86 11.52
N LYS A 23 2.09 -12.16 10.95
CA LYS A 23 2.18 -10.69 11.03
C LYS A 23 1.05 -10.01 10.23
N GLU A 24 0.72 -10.54 9.06
CA GLU A 24 -0.39 -10.04 8.23
C GLU A 24 -1.69 -10.08 9.03
N LYS A 25 -1.98 -11.20 9.70
CA LYS A 25 -3.17 -11.33 10.54
C LYS A 25 -3.22 -10.28 11.64
N ILE A 26 -2.11 -10.03 12.33
CA ILE A 26 -2.04 -9.00 13.38
C ILE A 26 -2.41 -7.62 12.82
N TYR A 27 -1.87 -7.25 11.65
CA TYR A 27 -2.19 -5.96 11.03
C TYR A 27 -3.64 -5.90 10.52
N LEU A 28 -4.16 -7.01 9.97
CA LEU A 28 -5.56 -7.09 9.55
C LEU A 28 -6.51 -6.91 10.74
N ASP A 29 -6.24 -7.55 11.87
CA ASP A 29 -7.05 -7.42 13.08
C ASP A 29 -6.99 -6.00 13.64
N LEU A 30 -5.81 -5.36 13.62
CA LEU A 30 -5.61 -3.96 14.00
C LEU A 30 -6.37 -2.98 13.10
N LEU A 31 -6.46 -3.30 11.82
CA LEU A 31 -7.11 -2.46 10.81
C LEU A 31 -8.60 -2.76 10.67
N GLN A 32 -9.18 -3.65 11.49
CA GLN A 32 -10.61 -3.85 11.55
C GLN A 32 -11.25 -2.88 12.55
N ARG A 33 -12.34 -2.24 12.14
CA ARG A 33 -13.21 -1.46 13.04
C ARG A 33 -14.67 -1.86 12.84
N PRO A 34 -15.53 -1.73 13.87
CA PRO A 34 -16.95 -1.96 13.72
C PRO A 34 -17.56 -1.05 12.66
N SER A 35 -18.45 -1.59 11.84
CA SER A 35 -19.27 -0.84 10.90
C SER A 35 -20.30 -0.01 11.65
N ASN A 36 -20.49 1.24 11.24
CA ASN A 36 -21.50 2.13 11.85
C ASN A 36 -22.94 1.69 11.52
N ASN A 37 -23.13 0.85 10.49
CA ASN A 37 -24.46 0.53 9.96
C ASN A 37 -25.01 -0.82 10.44
N ARG A 38 -24.16 -1.72 10.96
CA ARG A 38 -24.54 -3.05 11.47
C ARG A 38 -23.57 -3.49 12.57
N SER A 39 -24.11 -3.90 13.71
CA SER A 39 -23.35 -4.19 14.94
C SER A 39 -22.34 -5.35 14.86
N GLU A 40 -22.37 -6.14 13.78
CA GLU A 40 -21.51 -7.34 13.62
C GLU A 40 -20.59 -7.28 12.39
N GLU A 41 -20.71 -6.27 11.53
CA GLU A 41 -19.84 -6.15 10.36
C GLU A 41 -18.57 -5.37 10.75
N THR A 42 -17.39 -5.91 10.42
CA THR A 42 -16.13 -5.17 10.52
C THR A 42 -15.76 -4.58 9.16
N VAL A 43 -15.26 -3.35 9.17
CA VAL A 43 -14.78 -2.65 7.97
C VAL A 43 -13.31 -2.31 8.14
N PHE A 44 -12.62 -2.23 7.00
CA PHE A 44 -11.21 -1.85 6.97
C PHE A 44 -11.04 -0.37 7.36
N ASN A 45 -10.15 -0.11 8.30
CA ASN A 45 -9.90 1.21 8.82
C ASN A 45 -8.93 1.98 7.91
N ALA A 46 -9.52 2.79 7.03
CA ALA A 46 -8.81 3.53 6.00
C ALA A 46 -8.44 4.98 6.41
N THR A 47 -8.46 5.30 7.70
CA THR A 47 -8.18 6.65 8.21
C THR A 47 -6.68 6.98 8.17
N LEU A 48 -6.34 8.28 8.21
CA LEU A 48 -4.97 8.76 8.08
C LEU A 48 -4.07 8.36 9.26
N ASP A 49 -4.62 8.29 10.47
CA ASP A 49 -3.94 7.79 11.68
C ASP A 49 -3.51 6.32 11.56
N MET A 50 -4.26 5.53 10.80
CA MET A 50 -3.93 4.12 10.53
C MET A 50 -2.99 3.92 9.34
N GLN A 51 -2.58 5.00 8.65
CA GLN A 51 -1.67 4.93 7.50
C GLN A 51 -0.37 4.16 7.77
N PRO A 52 0.31 4.29 8.93
CA PRO A 52 1.52 3.52 9.22
C PRO A 52 1.27 2.01 9.26
N TYR A 53 0.15 1.58 9.85
CA TYR A 53 -0.21 0.16 9.93
C TYR A 53 -0.66 -0.39 8.58
N ARG A 54 -1.36 0.42 7.78
CA ARG A 54 -1.65 0.07 6.38
C ARG A 54 -0.36 -0.15 5.61
N ARG A 55 0.57 0.80 5.63
CA ARG A 55 1.89 0.65 4.98
C ARG A 55 2.61 -0.62 5.45
N ALA A 56 2.62 -0.88 6.75
CA ALA A 56 3.22 -2.09 7.30
C ALA A 56 2.54 -3.38 6.81
N LEU A 57 1.21 -3.40 6.72
CA LEU A 57 0.44 -4.51 6.12
C LEU A 57 0.85 -4.74 4.67
N PHE A 58 0.95 -3.67 3.87
CA PHE A 58 1.35 -3.77 2.46
C PHE A 58 2.78 -4.28 2.29
N GLU A 59 3.73 -3.80 3.08
CA GLU A 59 5.11 -4.30 3.08
C GLU A 59 5.19 -5.80 3.44
N VAL A 60 4.41 -6.25 4.42
CA VAL A 60 4.31 -7.69 4.75
C VAL A 60 3.78 -8.49 3.57
N ARG A 61 2.69 -8.01 2.95
CA ARG A 61 2.06 -8.67 1.80
C ARG A 61 2.98 -8.76 0.59
N LYS A 62 3.76 -7.71 0.32
CA LYS A 62 4.78 -7.69 -0.72
C LYS A 62 5.86 -8.75 -0.47
N ARG A 63 6.34 -8.87 0.77
CA ARG A 63 7.32 -9.91 1.13
C ARG A 63 6.75 -11.32 1.03
N ILE A 64 5.49 -11.53 1.43
CA ILE A 64 4.80 -12.83 1.25
C ILE A 64 4.80 -13.19 -0.24
N PHE A 65 4.46 -12.24 -1.10
CA PHE A 65 4.48 -12.45 -2.55
C PHE A 65 5.87 -12.82 -3.07
N GLU A 66 6.92 -12.10 -2.66
CA GLU A 66 8.30 -12.36 -3.09
C GLU A 66 8.77 -13.77 -2.66
N HIS A 67 8.55 -14.15 -1.41
CA HIS A 67 8.91 -15.48 -0.91
C HIS A 67 8.06 -16.60 -1.54
N ALA A 68 6.77 -16.36 -1.79
CA ALA A 68 5.90 -17.31 -2.47
C ALA A 68 6.36 -17.57 -3.91
N LEU A 69 6.79 -16.52 -4.62
CA LEU A 69 7.37 -16.63 -5.96
C LEU A 69 8.68 -17.44 -5.93
N GLU A 70 9.57 -17.14 -4.98
CA GLU A 70 10.81 -17.90 -4.80
C GLU A 70 10.52 -19.38 -4.53
N HIS A 71 9.62 -19.67 -3.58
CA HIS A 71 9.21 -21.03 -3.24
C HIS A 71 8.65 -21.78 -4.45
N HIS A 72 7.80 -21.13 -5.25
CA HIS A 72 7.26 -21.71 -6.48
C HIS A 72 8.36 -22.06 -7.49
N ASN A 73 9.29 -21.12 -7.72
CA ASN A 73 10.41 -21.33 -8.65
C ASN A 73 11.31 -22.48 -8.19
N LEU A 74 11.64 -22.55 -6.89
CA LEU A 74 12.45 -23.63 -6.31
C LEU A 74 11.78 -25.00 -6.44
N ILE A 75 10.46 -25.10 -6.23
CA ILE A 75 9.72 -26.35 -6.43
C ILE A 75 9.73 -26.78 -7.90
N ASN A 76 9.57 -25.85 -8.84
CA ASN A 76 9.65 -26.16 -10.26
C ASN A 76 11.06 -26.65 -10.66
N SER A 77 12.11 -26.01 -10.14
CA SER A 77 13.49 -26.47 -10.33
C SER A 77 13.73 -27.83 -9.70
N LEU A 78 13.16 -28.11 -8.51
CA LEU A 78 13.27 -29.43 -7.89
C LEU A 78 12.54 -30.48 -8.73
N ARG A 79 11.38 -30.15 -9.31
CA ARG A 79 10.60 -31.07 -10.17
C ARG A 79 11.38 -31.51 -11.40
N THR A 80 12.16 -30.61 -12.00
CA THR A 80 13.02 -30.97 -13.15
C THR A 80 14.17 -31.91 -12.79
N ILE A 81 14.53 -32.00 -11.51
CA ILE A 81 15.62 -32.83 -11.01
C ILE A 81 15.08 -34.16 -10.44
N ASP A 82 14.02 -34.09 -9.65
CA ASP A 82 13.38 -35.21 -8.96
C ASP A 82 11.90 -34.92 -8.72
N GLU A 83 11.06 -35.46 -9.60
CA GLU A 83 9.61 -35.27 -9.57
C GLU A 83 8.96 -35.85 -8.30
N GLY A 84 9.47 -36.99 -7.81
CA GLY A 84 8.94 -37.64 -6.61
C GLY A 84 9.18 -36.80 -5.36
N LEU A 85 10.39 -36.26 -5.22
CA LEU A 85 10.72 -35.39 -4.10
C LEU A 85 9.97 -34.06 -4.16
N ALA A 86 9.80 -33.47 -5.35
CA ALA A 86 9.02 -32.25 -5.52
C ALA A 86 7.56 -32.42 -5.08
N LYS A 87 6.93 -33.57 -5.40
CA LYS A 87 5.57 -33.91 -4.94
C LYS A 87 5.48 -34.01 -3.42
N SER A 88 6.48 -34.61 -2.77
CA SER A 88 6.53 -34.72 -1.31
C SER A 88 6.90 -33.40 -0.58
N SER A 89 7.49 -32.44 -1.29
CA SER A 89 7.98 -31.18 -0.72
C SER A 89 6.94 -30.05 -0.78
N ASN A 90 5.67 -30.35 -0.51
CA ASN A 90 4.56 -29.37 -0.45
C ASN A 90 4.17 -28.71 -1.80
N PHE A 91 4.06 -29.49 -2.88
CA PHE A 91 3.56 -28.99 -4.17
C PHE A 91 2.16 -28.33 -4.09
N VAL A 92 1.26 -28.86 -3.25
CA VAL A 92 -0.08 -28.29 -3.02
C VAL A 92 0.00 -26.89 -2.41
N PHE A 93 0.92 -26.67 -1.47
CA PHE A 93 1.16 -25.36 -0.87
C PHE A 93 1.64 -24.35 -1.93
N ALA A 94 2.52 -24.76 -2.84
CA ALA A 94 2.97 -23.91 -3.94
C ALA A 94 1.82 -23.47 -4.86
N HIS A 95 0.84 -24.35 -5.09
CA HIS A 95 -0.33 -24.03 -5.92
C HIS A 95 -1.37 -23.17 -5.17
N MET A 96 -1.54 -23.36 -3.87
CA MET A 96 -2.34 -22.44 -3.04
C MET A 96 -1.70 -21.04 -2.97
N MET A 97 -0.38 -20.98 -2.89
CA MET A 97 0.39 -19.73 -2.91
C MET A 97 0.20 -18.95 -4.21
N LEU A 98 0.06 -19.61 -5.37
CA LEU A 98 -0.25 -18.92 -6.63
C LEU A 98 -1.58 -18.15 -6.58
N LYS A 99 -2.65 -18.77 -6.07
CA LYS A 99 -3.95 -18.08 -5.90
C LYS A 99 -3.86 -16.93 -4.91
N ARG A 100 -3.09 -17.13 -3.83
CA ARG A 100 -2.83 -16.10 -2.83
C ARG A 100 -2.03 -14.94 -3.43
N MET A 101 -1.06 -15.21 -4.29
CA MET A 101 -0.26 -14.19 -4.98
C MET A 101 -1.12 -13.31 -5.90
N GLU A 102 -2.05 -13.89 -6.67
CA GLU A 102 -2.97 -13.10 -7.51
C GLU A 102 -3.85 -12.18 -6.66
N GLN A 103 -4.32 -12.66 -5.51
CA GLN A 103 -5.07 -11.84 -4.56
C GLN A 103 -4.21 -10.71 -3.99
N LEU A 104 -3.02 -11.03 -3.47
CA LEU A 104 -2.11 -10.04 -2.88
C LEU A 104 -1.69 -8.97 -3.91
N GLN A 105 -1.45 -9.37 -5.16
CA GLN A 105 -1.11 -8.44 -6.23
C GLN A 105 -2.25 -7.46 -6.52
N ARG A 106 -3.50 -7.92 -6.54
CA ARG A 106 -4.67 -7.03 -6.69
C ARG A 106 -4.76 -6.05 -5.54
N GLU A 107 -4.63 -6.53 -4.31
CA GLU A 107 -4.73 -5.71 -3.11
C GLU A 107 -3.60 -4.67 -3.00
N VAL A 108 -2.37 -5.02 -3.42
CA VAL A 108 -1.25 -4.07 -3.51
C VAL A 108 -1.50 -3.01 -4.58
N ASN A 109 -1.94 -3.42 -5.78
CA ASN A 109 -2.23 -2.47 -6.86
C ASN A 109 -3.37 -1.51 -6.49
N GLU A 110 -4.40 -1.99 -5.80
CA GLU A 110 -5.49 -1.16 -5.28
C GLU A 110 -4.99 -0.14 -4.26
N TYR A 111 -4.06 -0.52 -3.38
CA TYR A 111 -3.46 0.40 -2.44
C TYR A 111 -2.60 1.46 -3.09
N ASP A 112 -1.73 1.08 -4.03
CA ASP A 112 -0.88 2.02 -4.75
C ASP A 112 -1.73 3.03 -5.55
N SER A 113 -2.85 2.57 -6.12
CA SER A 113 -3.83 3.44 -6.79
C SER A 113 -4.51 4.42 -5.81
N GLN A 114 -4.88 3.95 -4.62
CA GLN A 114 -5.46 4.80 -3.58
C GLN A 114 -4.45 5.82 -3.04
N GLU A 115 -3.20 5.45 -2.82
CA GLU A 115 -2.15 6.37 -2.40
C GLU A 115 -1.86 7.41 -3.50
N GLY A 116 -1.81 6.98 -4.76
CA GLY A 116 -1.71 7.88 -5.93
C GLY A 116 -2.84 8.91 -5.97
N ALA A 117 -4.09 8.47 -5.82
CA ALA A 117 -5.26 9.34 -5.81
C ALA A 117 -5.27 10.32 -4.61
N VAL A 118 -4.80 9.89 -3.44
CA VAL A 118 -4.66 10.77 -2.26
C VAL A 118 -3.58 11.82 -2.50
N VAL A 119 -2.45 11.44 -3.09
CA VAL A 119 -1.35 12.36 -3.44
C VAL A 119 -1.82 13.39 -4.47
N GLU A 120 -2.57 12.99 -5.50
CA GLU A 120 -3.15 13.90 -6.49
C GLU A 120 -4.12 14.90 -5.86
N ARG A 121 -5.08 14.44 -5.04
CA ARG A 121 -6.00 15.35 -4.33
C ARG A 121 -5.27 16.33 -3.42
N ASN A 122 -4.21 15.89 -2.74
CA ASN A 122 -3.41 16.77 -1.88
C ASN A 122 -2.66 17.82 -2.69
N LYS A 123 -2.18 17.49 -3.90
CA LYS A 123 -1.60 18.47 -4.83
C LYS A 123 -2.65 19.49 -5.28
N ASP A 124 -3.83 19.04 -5.67
CA ASP A 124 -4.93 19.94 -6.07
C ASP A 124 -5.32 20.91 -4.95
N HIS A 125 -5.35 20.43 -3.70
CA HIS A 125 -5.59 21.30 -2.54
C HIS A 125 -4.45 22.29 -2.30
N ALA A 126 -3.20 21.86 -2.46
CA ALA A 126 -2.04 22.74 -2.33
C ALA A 126 -2.04 23.83 -3.40
N ASP A 127 -2.39 23.50 -4.64
CA ASP A 127 -2.45 24.45 -5.75
C ASP A 127 -3.61 25.44 -5.58
N LYS A 128 -4.81 24.97 -5.18
CA LYS A 128 -5.93 25.87 -4.83
C LYS A 128 -5.57 26.80 -3.67
N ASN A 129 -4.87 26.31 -2.66
CA ASN A 129 -4.39 27.15 -1.56
C ASN A 129 -3.38 28.19 -2.03
N ARG A 130 -2.45 27.83 -2.93
CA ARG A 130 -1.52 28.79 -3.54
C ARG A 130 -2.25 29.87 -4.34
N GLU A 131 -3.23 29.51 -5.15
CA GLU A 131 -4.06 30.46 -5.90
C GLU A 131 -4.81 31.41 -4.96
N LEU A 132 -5.39 30.88 -3.88
CA LEU A 132 -6.11 31.68 -2.88
C LEU A 132 -5.16 32.68 -2.19
N ILE A 133 -3.96 32.23 -1.80
CA ILE A 133 -2.92 33.10 -1.21
C ILE A 133 -2.46 34.16 -2.22
N ALA A 134 -2.26 33.80 -3.49
CA ALA A 134 -1.90 34.75 -4.55
C ALA A 134 -3.00 35.80 -4.75
N LYS A 135 -4.27 35.39 -4.73
CA LYS A 135 -5.42 36.30 -4.81
C LYS A 135 -5.49 37.24 -3.61
N ILE A 136 -5.30 36.71 -2.39
CA ILE A 136 -5.23 37.52 -1.17
C ILE A 136 -4.09 38.54 -1.28
N LYS A 137 -2.88 38.12 -1.66
CA LYS A 137 -1.74 39.02 -1.87
C LYS A 137 -2.05 40.11 -2.89
N SER A 138 -2.66 39.77 -4.02
CA SER A 138 -3.03 40.77 -5.04
C SER A 138 -4.02 41.83 -4.54
N VAL A 139 -4.86 41.49 -3.57
CA VAL A 139 -5.81 42.42 -2.94
C VAL A 139 -5.12 43.32 -1.92
N TYR A 140 -4.14 42.81 -1.17
CA TYR A 140 -3.40 43.58 -0.15
C TYR A 140 -2.21 44.38 -0.73
N ASP A 141 -1.59 43.91 -1.81
CA ASP A 141 -0.51 44.60 -2.52
C ASP A 141 -1.04 45.62 -3.54
N ALA A 142 -2.37 45.75 -3.69
CA ALA A 142 -2.98 46.77 -4.52
C ALA A 142 -2.66 48.16 -3.93
N PRO A 143 -1.91 49.03 -4.64
CA PRO A 143 -1.60 50.35 -4.14
C PRO A 143 -2.91 51.11 -3.92
N GLU A 144 -3.11 51.65 -2.71
CA GLU A 144 -4.27 52.48 -2.41
C GLU A 144 -4.47 53.52 -3.52
N PRO A 145 -5.69 53.68 -4.06
CA PRO A 145 -5.94 54.73 -5.03
C PRO A 145 -5.68 56.06 -4.34
N ARG A 146 -4.59 56.74 -4.74
CA ARG A 146 -4.23 58.06 -4.22
C ARG A 146 -5.47 58.95 -4.23
N PRO A 147 -5.89 59.51 -3.09
CA PRO A 147 -7.06 60.39 -3.07
C PRO A 147 -6.77 61.55 -4.02
N LYS A 148 -7.63 61.73 -5.04
CA LYS A 148 -7.54 62.86 -5.96
C LYS A 148 -7.68 64.14 -5.12
N SER A 149 -6.58 64.84 -4.89
CA SER A 149 -6.58 66.13 -4.20
C SER A 149 -7.46 67.09 -4.99
N ARG A 150 -8.67 67.36 -4.50
CA ARG A 150 -9.52 68.44 -4.99
C ARG A 150 -8.87 69.76 -4.56
N PHE A 151 -8.04 70.31 -5.44
CA PHE A 151 -7.60 71.70 -5.35
C PHE A 151 -8.82 72.60 -5.49
N TRP A 152 -9.28 73.16 -4.39
CA TRP A 152 -10.24 74.26 -4.41
C TRP A 152 -9.51 75.53 -4.86
N LYS A 153 -9.70 75.93 -6.11
CA LYS A 153 -9.35 77.29 -6.55
C LYS A 153 -10.31 78.26 -5.86
N ARG A 154 -9.84 78.98 -4.85
CA ARG A 154 -10.51 80.20 -4.36
C ARG A 154 -10.28 81.30 -5.41
N LYS A 155 -11.38 81.87 -5.90
CA LYS A 155 -11.38 83.13 -6.65
C LYS A 155 -11.25 84.29 -5.67
#